data_AF-A0A7J4RGC0-F1
#
_entry.id   AF-A0A7J4RGC0-F1
#
_cell.length_a   1.000
_cell.length_b   1.000
_cell.length_c   1.000
_cell.angle_alpha   90.00
_cell.angle_beta   90.00
_cell.angle_gamma   90.00
#
_symmetry.space_group_name_H-M   'P 1'
#
loop_
_entity.id
_entity.type
_entity.pdbx_description
1 polymer ?
#
loop_
_entity_poly.entity_id
_entity_poly.type
_entity_poly.pdbx_seq_one_letter_code
_entity_poly.pdbx_strand_id
1 'polypeptide(L)'
;MTTSLVTPGTEIGTVGEHQAGEGTTTVDNRIIATTTGYMRIDDGHIIVDASKSIVNIEIGDTVLCQFEKLQEKGGEARILAVEGKQGDVLPHQLQGHFHVTRIVDRFLHTVADAVRRRDVARAVVTEVSPVVRLDFRERDDCGVLHAICPSCGNTLEAHVNGDWNVACPSCRYEGYRALADNFGSGWAELEQGASTLNLSGKRWGKEAEQLFAKGSSGRATYIAADVREDGRERTYFRFEGQGQGGGRGRKAAPGCRLFVGGLPREIDTEKLRELFGKHGDMTDCIVMTDDSGASRGFGFVTYTDKAHADAAIKELDGHRLHGRRIGVRDADNKEKRSKGPAKGLKLYVGNLPFDADEKAITAFFGDKATITEIVIATDKGGKPKGFAFVFIDEKDKGEDVVKALNGQELNGRRLKVDISQAGGKKKGQGGKSARELKAIAEEKRKKQRR
;
A
#
# COMPACT_ATOMS: atom_id res chain seq x y z
N MET A 1 21.58 44.29 36.09
CA MET A 1 20.12 44.08 36.07
C MET A 1 19.91 42.57 36.18
N THR A 2 19.24 42.11 37.24
CA THR A 2 19.05 40.69 37.55
C THR A 2 18.26 40.01 36.44
N THR A 3 18.88 39.02 35.79
CA THR A 3 18.24 38.08 34.85
C THR A 3 17.13 37.34 35.58
N SER A 4 15.90 37.85 35.48
CA SER A 4 14.73 37.25 36.09
C SER A 4 14.16 36.22 35.11
N LEU A 5 13.88 35.03 35.63
CA LEU A 5 13.12 34.02 34.91
C LEU A 5 11.69 34.52 34.75
N VAL A 6 11.23 34.62 33.50
CA VAL A 6 9.87 35.05 33.14
C VAL A 6 9.12 33.89 32.50
N THR A 7 7.81 33.86 32.72
CA THR A 7 6.91 32.86 32.13
C THR A 7 5.98 33.52 31.09
N PRO A 8 5.42 32.75 30.14
CA PRO A 8 4.47 33.27 29.16
C PRO A 8 3.31 34.00 29.85
N GLY A 9 3.03 35.22 29.40
CA GLY A 9 2.02 36.10 29.99
C GLY A 9 2.55 37.06 31.07
N THR A 10 3.83 36.97 31.46
CA THR A 10 4.45 37.95 32.37
C THR A 10 4.62 39.28 31.64
N GLU A 11 4.19 40.37 32.26
CA GLU A 11 4.43 41.74 31.79
C GLU A 11 5.88 42.13 32.08
N ILE A 12 6.63 42.46 31.02
CA ILE A 12 8.09 42.68 31.07
C ILE A 12 8.50 44.09 30.68
N GLY A 13 7.56 44.91 30.18
CA GLY A 13 7.79 46.32 29.91
C GLY A 13 6.62 47.01 29.22
N THR A 14 6.78 48.29 28.94
CA THR A 14 5.79 49.15 28.26
C THR A 14 6.33 49.64 26.93
N VAL A 15 5.45 49.72 25.93
CA VAL A 15 5.78 50.21 24.59
C VAL A 15 6.06 51.71 24.68
N GLY A 16 7.31 52.10 24.44
CA GLY A 16 7.78 53.50 24.52
C GLY A 16 9.12 53.63 25.24
N GLU A 17 9.33 52.85 26.30
CA GLU A 17 10.63 52.75 26.98
C GLU A 17 11.50 51.67 26.32
N HIS A 18 10.86 50.60 25.86
CA HIS A 18 11.50 49.49 25.17
C HIS A 18 10.66 49.02 23.97
N GLN A 19 11.30 48.29 23.06
CA GLN A 19 10.66 47.62 21.93
C GLN A 19 10.56 46.11 22.16
N ALA A 20 9.57 45.46 21.56
CA ALA A 20 9.44 44.01 21.59
C ALA A 20 10.57 43.35 20.77
N GLY A 21 11.31 42.43 21.39
CA GLY A 21 12.29 41.57 20.76
C GLY A 21 11.83 40.12 20.68
N GLU A 22 12.76 39.20 20.41
CA GLU A 22 12.48 37.76 20.33
C GLU A 22 11.97 37.21 21.68
N GLY A 23 11.00 36.29 21.65
CA GLY A 23 10.37 35.74 22.86
C GLY A 23 9.37 36.67 23.56
N THR A 24 8.99 37.79 22.92
CA THR A 24 8.03 38.76 23.44
C THR A 24 6.95 39.11 22.41
N THR A 25 5.81 39.64 22.86
CA THR A 25 4.79 40.22 21.99
C THR A 25 4.16 41.45 22.65
N THR A 26 3.47 42.26 21.86
CA THR A 26 2.85 43.49 22.32
C THR A 26 1.33 43.33 22.39
N VAL A 27 0.76 43.60 23.56
CA VAL A 27 -0.70 43.61 23.79
C VAL A 27 -1.03 44.85 24.62
N ASP A 28 -1.98 45.67 24.17
CA ASP A 28 -2.48 46.85 24.89
C ASP A 28 -1.37 47.79 25.42
N ASN A 29 -0.39 48.08 24.56
CA ASN A 29 0.76 48.93 24.87
C ASN A 29 1.72 48.38 25.94
N ARG A 30 1.59 47.08 26.28
CA ARG A 30 2.47 46.33 27.17
C ARG A 30 3.24 45.30 26.38
N ILE A 31 4.48 45.05 26.78
CA ILE A 31 5.33 43.98 26.27
C ILE A 31 5.17 42.81 27.24
N ILE A 32 4.72 41.69 26.70
CA ILE A 32 4.48 40.44 27.44
C ILE A 32 5.42 39.34 26.91
N ALA A 33 5.90 38.49 27.80
CA ALA A 33 6.68 37.32 27.42
C ALA A 33 5.79 36.28 26.72
N THR A 34 6.26 35.70 25.61
CA THR A 34 5.58 34.58 24.92
C THR A 34 6.21 33.23 25.22
N THR A 35 7.43 33.22 25.77
CA THR A 35 8.18 32.02 26.11
C THR A 35 8.64 32.05 27.57
N THR A 36 8.95 30.88 28.13
CA THR A 36 9.58 30.78 29.46
C THR A 36 11.07 30.93 29.29
N GLY A 37 11.70 31.91 29.95
CA GLY A 37 13.09 32.23 29.67
C GLY A 37 13.68 33.29 30.57
N TYR A 38 14.93 33.68 30.31
CA TYR A 38 15.57 34.78 31.00
C TYR A 38 15.42 36.05 30.20
N MET A 39 14.95 37.11 30.86
CA MET A 39 14.83 38.42 30.23
C MET A 39 16.21 39.08 30.10
N ARG A 40 16.49 39.63 28.91
CA ARG A 40 17.62 40.52 28.63
C ARG A 40 17.13 41.73 27.83
N ILE A 41 17.79 42.87 28.01
CA ILE A 41 17.57 44.07 27.19
C ILE A 41 18.80 44.25 26.30
N ASP A 42 18.60 44.34 24.99
CA ASP A 42 19.64 44.53 23.98
C ASP A 42 19.23 45.66 23.03
N ASP A 43 20.04 46.73 22.95
CA ASP A 43 19.76 47.92 22.12
C ASP A 43 18.33 48.50 22.24
N GLY A 44 17.75 48.45 23.44
CA GLY A 44 16.39 48.93 23.72
C GLY A 44 15.28 47.93 23.38
N HIS A 45 15.61 46.74 22.90
CA HIS A 45 14.69 45.62 22.74
C HIS A 45 14.68 44.73 23.98
N ILE A 46 13.50 44.40 24.49
CA ILE A 46 13.35 43.35 25.51
C ILE A 46 13.26 42.01 24.79
N ILE A 47 14.22 41.14 25.10
CA ILE A 47 14.33 39.79 24.57
C ILE A 47 14.14 38.81 25.73
N VAL A 48 13.40 37.74 25.49
CA VAL A 48 13.30 36.62 26.44
C VAL A 48 14.00 35.43 25.82
N ASP A 49 15.20 35.15 26.30
CA ASP A 49 15.97 33.98 25.90
C ASP A 49 15.25 32.73 26.43
N ALA A 50 14.57 32.02 25.54
CA ALA A 50 13.84 30.81 25.87
C ALA A 50 14.76 29.83 26.61
N SER A 51 14.29 29.24 27.71
CA SER A 51 15.05 28.23 28.47
C SER A 51 15.40 27.00 27.63
N LYS A 52 14.66 26.81 26.53
CA LYS A 52 14.97 25.90 25.43
C LYS A 52 14.92 26.67 24.12
N SER A 53 16.05 26.77 23.44
CA SER A 53 16.13 27.28 22.07
C SER A 53 15.26 26.43 21.14
N ILE A 54 14.58 27.08 20.20
CA ILE A 54 13.88 26.41 19.11
C ILE A 54 14.85 26.28 17.95
N VAL A 55 14.96 25.09 17.38
CA VAL A 55 15.83 24.82 16.24
C VAL A 55 15.00 24.72 14.97
N ASN A 56 15.34 25.57 13.99
CA ASN A 56 14.87 25.45 12.61
C ASN A 56 15.77 24.48 11.86
N ILE A 57 15.16 23.48 11.23
CA ILE A 57 15.86 22.54 10.35
C ILE A 57 16.12 23.21 9.01
N GLU A 58 17.36 23.12 8.54
CA GLU A 58 17.82 23.62 7.24
C GLU A 58 18.24 22.46 6.32
N ILE A 59 18.31 22.75 5.01
CA ILE A 59 18.78 21.76 4.04
C ILE A 59 20.28 21.53 4.27
N GLY A 60 20.69 20.26 4.37
CA GLY A 60 22.05 19.84 4.68
C GLY A 60 22.28 19.54 6.17
N ASP A 61 21.33 19.87 7.05
CA ASP A 61 21.42 19.51 8.47
C ASP A 61 21.45 17.99 8.64
N THR A 62 22.24 17.53 9.60
CA THR A 62 22.27 16.12 10.02
C THR A 62 21.34 15.96 11.22
N VAL A 63 20.41 15.01 11.14
CA VAL A 63 19.37 14.81 12.15
C VAL A 63 19.39 13.39 12.69
N LEU A 64 19.11 13.28 13.99
CA LEU A 64 18.80 12.02 14.65
C LEU A 64 17.30 11.81 14.62
N CYS A 65 16.87 10.65 14.14
CA CYS A 65 15.46 10.33 13.98
C CYS A 65 15.14 8.90 14.40
N GLN A 66 13.87 8.63 14.66
CA GLN A 66 13.35 7.31 14.95
C GLN A 66 12.26 6.96 13.93
N PHE A 67 12.33 5.76 13.37
CA PHE A 67 11.31 5.30 12.42
C PHE A 67 9.97 5.01 13.12
N GLU A 68 8.89 5.66 12.67
CA GLU A 68 7.54 5.47 13.25
C GLU A 68 6.60 4.71 12.30
N LYS A 69 6.49 5.18 11.05
CA LYS A 69 5.58 4.58 10.07
C LYS A 69 6.37 4.08 8.86
N LEU A 70 6.20 2.80 8.56
CA LEU A 70 6.80 2.17 7.39
C LEU A 70 5.69 1.81 6.41
N GLN A 71 5.86 2.23 5.15
CA GLN A 71 5.03 1.86 4.00
C GLN A 71 5.88 1.05 3.01
N GLU A 72 5.29 0.59 1.90
CA GLU A 72 6.03 -0.24 0.95
C GLU A 72 7.20 0.50 0.29
N LYS A 73 6.99 1.75 -0.14
CA LYS A 73 7.98 2.54 -0.90
C LYS A 73 8.62 3.69 -0.11
N GLY A 74 8.12 3.98 1.08
CA GLY A 74 8.60 5.09 1.89
C GLY A 74 8.14 4.96 3.34
N GLY A 75 8.36 6.02 4.11
CA GLY A 75 7.94 6.05 5.50
C GLY A 75 8.04 7.44 6.12
N GLU A 76 7.69 7.49 7.39
CA GLU A 76 7.80 8.65 8.27
C GLU A 76 8.72 8.28 9.43
N ALA A 77 9.69 9.15 9.70
CA ALA A 77 10.57 9.09 10.85
C ALA A 77 10.40 10.37 11.66
N ARG A 78 10.24 10.21 12.98
CA ARG A 78 10.20 11.33 13.92
C ARG A 78 11.62 11.83 14.15
N ILE A 79 11.85 13.12 13.89
CA ILE A 79 13.11 13.79 14.19
C ILE A 79 13.16 14.05 15.70
N LEU A 80 14.23 13.59 16.33
CA LEU A 80 14.46 13.71 17.77
C LEU A 80 15.36 14.90 18.09
N ALA A 81 16.41 15.10 17.30
CA ALA A 81 17.37 16.18 17.49
C ALA A 81 18.10 16.50 16.18
N VAL A 82 18.63 17.72 16.08
CA VAL A 82 19.56 18.14 15.02
C VAL A 82 20.97 18.11 15.60
N GLU A 83 21.90 17.43 14.93
CA GLU A 83 23.28 17.35 15.42
C GLU A 83 23.94 18.74 15.38
N GLY A 84 24.66 19.09 16.45
CA GLY A 84 25.34 20.38 16.59
C GLY A 84 24.45 21.56 16.99
N LYS A 85 23.11 21.43 16.97
CA LYS A 85 22.18 22.47 17.42
C LYS A 85 21.48 22.02 18.70
N GLN A 86 21.71 22.71 19.81
CA GLN A 86 20.94 22.46 21.04
C GLN A 86 19.59 23.16 20.95
N GLY A 87 18.51 22.43 21.21
CA GLY A 87 17.15 22.95 21.26
C GLY A 87 16.10 21.97 20.76
N ASP A 88 14.83 22.35 20.90
CA ASP A 88 13.68 21.55 20.46
C ASP A 88 13.33 21.88 18.99
N VAL A 89 13.00 20.86 18.20
CA VAL A 89 12.59 21.03 16.80
C VAL A 89 11.13 21.52 16.73
N LEU A 90 10.83 22.40 15.77
CA LEU A 90 9.46 22.87 15.56
C LEU A 90 8.47 21.73 15.26
N PRO A 91 7.25 21.75 15.84
CA PRO A 91 6.26 20.69 15.66
C PRO A 91 5.95 20.31 14.20
N HIS A 92 5.96 21.28 13.30
CA HIS A 92 5.71 21.06 11.87
C HIS A 92 6.86 20.33 11.14
N GLN A 93 8.04 20.28 11.74
CA GLN A 93 9.29 19.72 11.20
C GLN A 93 9.66 18.42 11.93
N LEU A 94 8.87 18.00 12.93
CA LEU A 94 9.12 16.76 13.69
C LEU A 94 8.99 15.49 12.85
N GLN A 95 8.30 15.54 11.70
CA GLN A 95 8.06 14.37 10.86
C GLN A 95 8.83 14.49 9.55
N GLY A 96 9.84 13.63 9.39
CA GLY A 96 10.63 13.50 8.19
C GLY A 96 10.15 12.36 7.32
N HIS A 97 9.97 12.62 6.03
CA HIS A 97 9.58 11.62 5.04
C HIS A 97 10.82 11.08 4.33
N PHE A 98 10.81 9.78 4.03
CA PHE A 98 11.88 9.15 3.27
C PHE A 98 11.34 8.14 2.27
N HIS A 99 12.17 7.81 1.28
CA HIS A 99 11.84 6.87 0.22
C HIS A 99 12.83 5.70 0.23
N VAL A 100 12.38 4.51 -0.16
CA VAL A 100 13.16 3.26 -0.13
C VAL A 100 14.51 3.36 -0.85
N THR A 101 14.58 4.16 -1.92
CA THR A 101 15.81 4.37 -2.72
C THR A 101 16.87 5.22 -2.03
N ARG A 102 16.49 5.95 -0.97
CA ARG A 102 17.35 6.85 -0.19
C ARG A 102 17.71 6.25 1.18
N ILE A 103 17.57 4.93 1.36
CA ILE A 103 17.91 4.25 2.61
C ILE A 103 19.34 3.69 2.55
N VAL A 104 19.63 2.89 1.53
CA VAL A 104 20.92 2.22 1.34
C VAL A 104 21.11 1.94 -0.15
N ASP A 105 22.35 1.84 -0.61
CA ASP A 105 22.66 1.46 -1.99
C ASP A 105 22.55 -0.06 -2.21
N ARG A 106 21.38 -0.62 -1.93
CA ARG A 106 21.04 -2.03 -2.19
C ARG A 106 19.61 -2.10 -2.72
N PHE A 107 19.34 -3.06 -3.60
CA PHE A 107 17.98 -3.22 -4.12
C PHE A 107 17.04 -3.70 -3.01
N LEU A 108 16.13 -2.85 -2.56
CA LEU A 108 15.13 -3.18 -1.55
C LEU A 108 13.76 -3.32 -2.21
N HIS A 109 13.04 -4.40 -1.90
CA HIS A 109 11.66 -4.56 -2.34
C HIS A 109 10.70 -3.66 -1.56
N THR A 110 10.97 -3.50 -0.26
CA THR A 110 10.23 -2.64 0.64
C THR A 110 11.15 -1.98 1.66
N VAL A 111 10.68 -0.88 2.24
CA VAL A 111 11.38 -0.19 3.35
C VAL A 111 11.63 -1.13 4.53
N ALA A 112 10.66 -1.99 4.85
CA ALA A 112 10.80 -2.96 5.91
C ALA A 112 11.92 -3.98 5.65
N ASP A 113 12.51 -4.11 4.47
CA ASP A 113 13.64 -5.04 4.33
C ASP A 113 14.92 -4.49 4.98
N ALA A 114 15.03 -3.16 5.17
CA ALA A 114 16.22 -2.49 5.68
C ALA A 114 16.05 -1.78 7.03
N VAL A 115 14.83 -1.46 7.45
CA VAL A 115 14.58 -0.76 8.73
C VAL A 115 13.36 -1.35 9.44
N ARG A 116 13.27 -1.13 10.75
CA ARG A 116 12.09 -1.41 11.58
C ARG A 116 11.62 -0.17 12.32
N ARG A 117 10.39 -0.22 12.82
CA ARG A 117 9.89 0.80 13.75
C ARG A 117 10.74 0.81 15.01
N ARG A 118 10.91 1.98 15.61
CA ARG A 118 11.74 2.27 16.79
C ARG A 118 13.25 2.18 16.58
N ASP A 119 13.73 1.72 15.42
CA ASP A 119 15.14 1.86 15.07
C ASP A 119 15.48 3.36 15.06
N VAL A 120 16.62 3.68 15.67
CA VAL A 120 17.15 5.05 15.73
C VAL A 120 18.21 5.18 14.65
N ALA A 121 18.12 6.25 13.87
CA ALA A 121 18.93 6.47 12.69
C ALA A 121 19.39 7.92 12.55
N ARG A 122 20.51 8.09 11.86
CA ARG A 122 21.04 9.37 11.43
C ARG A 122 20.71 9.60 9.96
N ALA A 123 20.26 10.79 9.62
CA ALA A 123 19.91 11.16 8.25
C ALA A 123 20.35 12.59 7.91
N VAL A 124 20.53 12.87 6.63
CA VAL A 124 20.70 14.23 6.11
C VAL A 124 19.36 14.76 5.61
N VAL A 125 19.09 16.03 5.90
CA VAL A 125 17.91 16.73 5.41
C VAL A 125 18.17 17.23 3.99
N THR A 126 17.35 16.79 3.04
CA THR A 126 17.50 17.15 1.62
C THR A 126 16.51 18.23 1.18
N GLU A 127 15.33 18.25 1.78
CA GLU A 127 14.28 19.24 1.53
C GLU A 127 13.58 19.55 2.86
N VAL A 128 13.12 20.79 3.07
CA VAL A 128 12.41 21.21 4.29
C VAL A 128 10.95 21.61 4.02
N SER A 129 10.65 22.10 2.80
CA SER A 129 9.31 22.55 2.40
C SER A 129 8.95 21.94 1.03
N PRO A 130 7.73 21.40 0.84
CA PRO A 130 6.57 21.43 1.74
C PRO A 130 6.62 20.43 2.91
N VAL A 131 7.55 19.47 2.86
CA VAL A 131 7.77 18.47 3.91
C VAL A 131 9.26 18.25 4.10
N VAL A 132 9.67 17.87 5.31
CA VAL A 132 11.06 17.50 5.58
C VAL A 132 11.36 16.16 4.90
N ARG A 133 12.36 16.11 4.02
CA ARG A 133 12.84 14.88 3.39
C ARG A 133 14.18 14.45 3.96
N LEU A 134 14.25 13.17 4.31
CA LEU A 134 15.42 12.55 4.90
C LEU A 134 16.10 11.61 3.90
N ASP A 135 17.43 11.68 3.87
CA ASP A 135 18.30 10.78 3.12
C ASP A 135 19.26 10.07 4.08
N PHE A 136 19.31 8.75 3.99
CA PHE A 136 20.18 7.89 4.80
C PHE A 136 21.32 7.27 3.98
N ARG A 137 21.35 7.49 2.67
CA ARG A 137 22.25 6.84 1.72
C ARG A 137 23.45 7.70 1.35
N GLU A 138 23.31 9.02 1.30
CA GLU A 138 24.35 9.89 0.72
C GLU A 138 25.67 9.91 1.50
N ARG A 139 25.66 9.55 2.79
CA ARG A 139 26.87 9.44 3.62
C ARG A 139 26.87 8.12 4.38
N ASP A 140 28.06 7.54 4.57
CA ASP A 140 28.24 6.24 5.24
C ASP A 140 28.00 6.30 6.77
N ASP A 141 28.08 7.50 7.35
CA ASP A 141 27.72 7.76 8.74
C ASP A 141 26.20 7.90 8.95
N CYS A 142 25.42 7.91 7.88
CA CYS A 142 23.96 7.92 7.90
C CYS A 142 23.39 6.51 7.75
N GLY A 143 22.24 6.28 8.37
CA GLY A 143 21.66 4.95 8.52
C GLY A 143 21.27 4.65 9.97
N VAL A 144 20.95 3.39 10.24
CA VAL A 144 20.58 2.91 11.56
C VAL A 144 21.80 2.96 12.48
N LEU A 145 21.65 3.66 13.61
CA LEU A 145 22.65 3.75 14.68
C LEU A 145 22.36 2.75 15.80
N HIS A 146 21.08 2.46 16.04
CA HIS A 146 20.66 1.55 17.10
C HIS A 146 19.38 0.80 16.69
N ALA A 147 19.36 -0.51 16.93
CA ALA A 147 18.25 -1.38 16.60
C ALA A 147 18.03 -2.45 17.68
N ILE A 148 16.78 -2.91 17.80
CA ILE A 148 16.34 -3.89 18.80
C ILE A 148 15.81 -5.18 18.17
N CYS A 149 16.04 -6.34 18.81
CA CYS A 149 15.53 -7.65 18.37
C CYS A 149 13.99 -7.61 18.40
N PRO A 150 13.30 -7.88 17.27
CA PRO A 150 11.84 -7.97 17.25
C PRO A 150 11.25 -9.07 18.15
N SER A 151 12.04 -10.08 18.50
CA SER A 151 11.59 -11.24 19.28
C SER A 151 11.74 -11.04 20.78
N CYS A 152 12.87 -10.50 21.26
CA CYS A 152 13.15 -10.37 22.69
C CYS A 152 13.40 -8.93 23.17
N GLY A 153 13.50 -7.95 22.28
CA GLY A 153 13.76 -6.55 22.63
C GLY A 153 15.21 -6.19 22.95
N ASN A 154 16.15 -7.15 22.99
CA ASN A 154 17.56 -6.85 23.22
C ASN A 154 18.19 -6.10 22.05
N THR A 155 19.20 -5.29 22.33
CA THR A 155 20.01 -4.59 21.32
C THR A 155 20.61 -5.58 20.33
N LEU A 156 20.56 -5.25 19.05
CA LEU A 156 21.19 -6.01 17.99
C LEU A 156 22.67 -5.62 17.86
N GLU A 157 23.51 -6.61 17.56
CA GLU A 157 24.93 -6.43 17.31
C GLU A 157 25.23 -6.62 15.82
N ALA A 158 26.21 -5.86 15.33
CA ALA A 158 26.65 -5.97 13.95
C ALA A 158 27.39 -7.31 13.74
N HIS A 159 26.89 -8.12 12.80
CA HIS A 159 27.46 -9.43 12.48
C HIS A 159 27.10 -9.81 11.05
N VAL A 160 28.11 -10.14 10.23
CA VAL A 160 27.87 -10.56 8.84
C VAL A 160 27.74 -12.07 8.76
N ASN A 161 26.55 -12.54 8.37
CA ASN A 161 26.28 -13.92 8.00
C ASN A 161 25.56 -13.95 6.65
N GLY A 162 26.33 -14.14 5.58
CA GLY A 162 25.79 -14.12 4.20
C GLY A 162 25.22 -12.75 3.85
N ASP A 163 23.89 -12.67 3.74
CA ASP A 163 23.15 -11.43 3.44
C ASP A 163 22.72 -10.65 4.69
N TRP A 164 22.80 -11.27 5.87
CA TRP A 164 22.41 -10.68 7.15
C TRP A 164 23.59 -9.93 7.76
N ASN A 165 23.32 -8.77 8.36
CA ASN A 165 24.35 -7.91 8.95
C ASN A 165 24.12 -7.56 10.42
N VAL A 166 23.01 -8.05 11.00
CA VAL A 166 22.75 -7.93 12.44
C VAL A 166 22.32 -9.27 13.01
N ALA A 167 22.79 -9.56 14.22
CA ALA A 167 22.38 -10.70 15.01
C ALA A 167 22.01 -10.26 16.42
N CYS A 168 21.11 -10.99 17.07
CA CYS A 168 20.87 -10.78 18.49
C CYS A 168 21.70 -11.76 19.31
N PRO A 169 22.34 -11.30 20.41
CA PRO A 169 23.11 -12.17 21.28
C PRO A 169 22.24 -13.14 22.10
N SER A 170 20.92 -12.89 22.21
CA SER A 170 20.03 -13.64 23.12
C SER A 170 18.94 -14.44 22.41
N CYS A 171 18.33 -13.87 21.37
CA CYS A 171 17.39 -14.56 20.49
C CYS A 171 18.23 -15.02 19.26
N ARG A 172 18.04 -16.22 18.68
CA ARG A 172 18.75 -16.64 17.43
C ARG A 172 18.30 -15.85 16.18
N TYR A 173 17.89 -14.61 16.36
CA TYR A 173 17.43 -13.73 15.31
C TYR A 173 18.64 -13.18 14.57
N GLU A 174 18.60 -13.33 13.25
CA GLU A 174 19.48 -12.66 12.31
C GLU A 174 18.61 -11.87 11.34
N GLY A 175 19.15 -10.76 10.84
CA GLY A 175 18.43 -9.94 9.87
C GLY A 175 19.33 -8.94 9.16
N TYR A 176 18.69 -8.15 8.31
CA TYR A 176 19.34 -7.06 7.61
C TYR A 176 18.82 -5.72 8.15
N ARG A 177 19.73 -4.77 8.36
CA ARG A 177 19.47 -3.37 8.66
C ARG A 177 20.37 -2.48 7.80
N ALA A 178 19.93 -1.30 7.39
CA ALA A 178 20.81 -0.33 6.74
C ALA A 178 21.66 0.36 7.81
N LEU A 179 22.83 -0.19 8.13
CA LEU A 179 23.67 0.28 9.23
C LEU A 179 24.44 1.55 8.84
N ALA A 180 24.52 2.51 9.77
CA ALA A 180 25.50 3.58 9.73
C ALA A 180 26.86 3.06 10.23
N ASP A 181 27.94 3.77 9.91
CA ASP A 181 29.29 3.43 10.40
C ASP A 181 29.36 3.28 11.92
N ASN A 182 28.66 4.14 12.65
CA ASN A 182 28.71 4.22 14.11
C ASN A 182 27.69 3.30 14.81
N PHE A 183 27.13 2.31 14.10
CA PHE A 183 26.13 1.42 14.67
C PHE A 183 26.64 0.72 15.94
N GLY A 184 25.93 0.90 17.06
CA GLY A 184 26.29 0.31 18.36
C GLY A 184 27.48 0.97 19.08
N SER A 185 28.17 1.93 18.45
CA SER A 185 29.36 2.60 19.02
C SER A 185 29.11 4.06 19.41
N GLY A 186 27.88 4.55 19.24
CA GLY A 186 27.48 5.90 19.63
C GLY A 186 28.21 6.98 18.82
N TRP A 187 29.01 7.79 19.50
CA TRP A 187 29.79 8.89 18.89
C TRP A 187 31.24 8.52 18.57
N ALA A 188 31.65 7.27 18.77
CA ALA A 188 33.01 6.85 18.47
C ALA A 188 33.29 6.87 16.96
N GLU A 189 34.41 7.48 16.56
CA GLU A 189 34.98 7.33 15.22
C GLU A 189 35.67 5.97 15.14
N LEU A 190 35.24 5.13 14.21
CA LEU A 190 35.78 3.79 14.02
C LEU A 190 36.65 3.72 12.76
N GLU A 191 37.75 2.98 12.82
CA GLU A 191 38.60 2.73 11.64
C GLU A 191 37.91 1.87 10.58
N GLN A 192 36.96 1.02 10.99
CA GLN A 192 36.06 0.26 10.11
C GLN A 192 34.62 0.41 10.59
N GLY A 193 33.82 1.11 9.80
CA GLY A 193 32.42 1.34 10.10
C GLY A 193 31.52 0.17 9.71
N ALA A 194 30.43 0.00 10.45
CA ALA A 194 29.43 -1.04 10.23
C ALA A 194 28.66 -0.89 8.90
N SER A 195 28.75 0.27 8.22
CA SER A 195 28.11 0.47 6.91
C SER A 195 28.70 -0.46 5.83
N THR A 196 29.96 -0.87 5.98
CA THR A 196 30.62 -1.83 5.09
C THR A 196 29.88 -3.18 5.03
N LEU A 197 29.17 -3.52 6.11
CA LEU A 197 28.38 -4.74 6.25
C LEU A 197 27.04 -4.65 5.50
N ASN A 198 26.67 -3.49 4.96
CA ASN A 198 25.45 -3.32 4.16
C ASN A 198 25.51 -4.02 2.80
N LEU A 199 26.71 -4.39 2.34
CA LEU A 199 26.96 -5.05 1.05
C LEU A 199 26.38 -4.24 -0.14
N SER A 200 26.62 -2.92 -0.14
CA SER A 200 26.16 -1.99 -1.18
C SER A 200 26.52 -2.45 -2.59
N GLY A 201 25.58 -2.29 -3.53
CA GLY A 201 25.70 -2.68 -4.94
C GLY A 201 25.55 -4.18 -5.23
N LYS A 202 25.54 -5.05 -4.21
CA LYS A 202 25.41 -6.50 -4.41
C LYS A 202 23.94 -6.94 -4.48
N ARG A 203 23.66 -7.93 -5.33
CA ARG A 203 22.37 -8.63 -5.36
C ARG A 203 22.23 -9.52 -4.13
N TRP A 204 20.99 -9.77 -3.74
CA TRP A 204 20.67 -10.74 -2.69
C TRP A 204 21.07 -12.16 -3.10
N GLY A 205 21.53 -12.94 -2.14
CA GLY A 205 21.77 -14.36 -2.30
C GLY A 205 20.48 -15.14 -2.52
N LYS A 206 20.61 -16.40 -2.95
CA LYS A 206 19.46 -17.26 -3.30
C LYS A 206 18.49 -17.48 -2.14
N GLU A 207 19.01 -17.60 -0.92
CA GLU A 207 18.19 -17.81 0.29
C GLU A 207 17.37 -16.56 0.62
N ALA A 208 17.97 -15.37 0.53
CA ALA A 208 17.28 -14.10 0.68
C ALA A 208 16.26 -13.86 -0.44
N GLU A 209 16.60 -14.13 -1.71
CA GLU A 209 15.66 -14.05 -2.85
C GLU A 209 14.45 -15.00 -2.67
N GLN A 210 14.64 -16.20 -2.13
CA GLN A 210 13.54 -17.12 -1.79
C GLN A 210 12.65 -16.59 -0.65
N LEU A 211 13.23 -15.91 0.35
CA LEU A 211 12.46 -15.23 1.38
C LEU A 211 11.66 -14.06 0.79
N PHE A 212 12.23 -13.32 -0.16
CA PHE A 212 11.52 -12.23 -0.82
C PHE A 212 10.34 -12.71 -1.68
N ALA A 213 10.47 -13.90 -2.28
CA ALA A 213 9.41 -14.52 -3.09
C ALA A 213 8.14 -14.86 -2.30
N LYS A 214 8.19 -14.94 -0.96
CA LYS A 214 7.03 -15.23 -0.10
C LYS A 214 6.06 -14.05 0.06
N GLY A 215 6.38 -12.87 -0.50
CA GLY A 215 5.53 -11.68 -0.48
C GLY A 215 5.59 -10.87 0.83
N SER A 216 4.94 -9.71 0.90
CA SER A 216 5.02 -8.78 2.04
C SER A 216 4.59 -9.40 3.38
N SER A 217 3.53 -10.21 3.36
CA SER A 217 2.99 -10.91 4.54
C SER A 217 3.90 -12.02 5.07
N GLY A 218 4.70 -12.67 4.21
CA GLY A 218 5.68 -13.69 4.61
C GLY A 218 7.02 -13.12 5.08
N ARG A 219 7.27 -11.83 4.81
CA ARG A 219 8.51 -11.10 5.14
C ARG A 219 8.41 -10.30 6.43
N ALA A 220 7.22 -9.86 6.81
CA ALA A 220 6.99 -9.21 8.08
C ALA A 220 7.12 -10.24 9.22
N THR A 221 8.33 -10.43 9.72
CA THR A 221 8.52 -10.77 11.13
C THR A 221 8.01 -9.59 11.94
N TYR A 222 6.69 -9.56 12.13
CA TYR A 222 6.04 -8.65 13.05
C TYR A 222 6.68 -8.88 14.43
N ILE A 223 7.03 -7.78 15.11
CA ILE A 223 7.47 -7.81 16.50
C ILE A 223 6.39 -8.58 17.26
N ALA A 224 6.73 -9.74 17.84
CA ALA A 224 5.79 -10.51 18.64
C ALA A 224 5.30 -9.69 19.87
N ALA A 225 6.08 -8.67 20.23
CA ALA A 225 5.89 -7.77 21.36
C ALA A 225 5.43 -6.33 21.01
N ASP A 226 4.88 -6.06 19.82
CA ASP A 226 4.16 -4.79 19.60
C ASP A 226 2.78 -4.87 20.29
N VAL A 227 2.78 -4.75 21.61
CA VAL A 227 1.59 -4.50 22.42
C VAL A 227 1.00 -3.18 21.94
N ARG A 228 -0.31 -3.16 21.65
CA ARG A 228 -1.03 -1.93 21.30
C ARG A 228 -0.89 -0.92 22.46
N GLU A 229 -1.02 0.36 22.15
CA GLU A 229 -1.00 1.48 23.10
C GLU A 229 -2.08 1.37 24.21
N ASP A 230 -3.02 0.43 24.08
CA ASP A 230 -4.08 0.09 25.04
C ASP A 230 -3.73 -1.08 25.98
N GLY A 231 -2.48 -1.57 25.96
CA GLY A 231 -2.02 -2.66 26.83
C GLY A 231 -2.64 -4.02 26.53
N ARG A 232 -3.45 -4.15 25.47
CA ARG A 232 -3.99 -5.44 25.05
C ARG A 232 -3.02 -6.08 24.06
N GLU A 233 -2.68 -7.33 24.33
CA GLU A 233 -2.09 -8.18 23.29
C GLU A 233 -2.98 -8.13 22.05
N ARG A 234 -2.38 -7.95 20.87
CA ARG A 234 -3.11 -8.22 19.65
C ARG A 234 -3.51 -9.69 19.69
N THR A 235 -4.77 -9.96 20.00
CA THR A 235 -5.38 -11.27 19.73
C THR A 235 -5.42 -11.43 18.22
N TYR A 236 -4.32 -11.95 17.68
CA TYR A 236 -4.39 -12.67 16.43
C TYR A 236 -5.38 -13.80 16.71
N PHE A 237 -6.40 -13.94 15.86
CA PHE A 237 -7.09 -15.22 15.72
C PHE A 237 -6.00 -16.21 15.27
N ARG A 238 -5.27 -16.73 16.24
CA ARG A 238 -4.34 -17.83 16.09
C ARG A 238 -5.28 -19.02 15.93
N PHE A 239 -5.59 -19.35 14.69
CA PHE A 239 -6.19 -20.64 14.39
C PHE A 239 -5.13 -21.67 14.82
N GLU A 240 -5.19 -22.12 16.07
CA GLU A 240 -4.39 -23.23 16.58
C GLU A 240 -4.93 -24.53 15.98
N GLY A 241 -4.85 -24.62 14.65
CA GLY A 241 -4.86 -25.87 13.93
C GLY A 241 -3.40 -26.22 13.64
N GLN A 242 -2.87 -27.23 14.34
CA GLN A 242 -1.65 -27.89 13.91
C GLN A 242 -1.82 -28.33 12.44
N GLY A 243 -1.03 -27.74 11.53
CA GLY A 243 -0.93 -28.25 10.16
C GLY A 243 -0.95 -27.21 9.06
N GLN A 244 0.25 -26.73 8.71
CA GLN A 244 0.72 -26.54 7.33
C GLN A 244 0.11 -25.40 6.49
N GLY A 245 0.83 -24.28 6.47
CA GLY A 245 1.19 -23.53 5.26
C GLY A 245 0.06 -22.97 4.39
N GLY A 246 -0.03 -21.63 4.35
CA GLY A 246 -0.74 -20.88 3.30
C GLY A 246 -0.12 -21.04 1.91
N GLY A 247 -0.18 -22.24 1.35
CA GLY A 247 -0.38 -22.44 -0.07
C GLY A 247 -1.87 -22.35 -0.35
N ARG A 248 -2.25 -22.23 -1.63
CA ARG A 248 -3.60 -22.61 -2.08
C ARG A 248 -4.05 -23.82 -1.25
N GLY A 249 -5.06 -23.66 -0.39
CA GLY A 249 -5.53 -24.73 0.48
C GLY A 249 -5.57 -26.00 -0.34
N ARG A 250 -4.94 -27.08 0.18
CA ARG A 250 -4.79 -28.38 -0.50
C ARG A 250 -6.03 -28.57 -1.33
N LYS A 251 -5.93 -28.44 -2.66
CA LYS A 251 -7.12 -28.53 -3.50
C LYS A 251 -7.75 -29.86 -3.10
N ALA A 252 -8.94 -29.80 -2.54
CA ALA A 252 -9.70 -31.00 -2.26
C ALA A 252 -9.71 -31.80 -3.57
N ALA A 253 -9.69 -33.13 -3.46
CA ALA A 253 -9.78 -33.95 -4.65
C ALA A 253 -10.94 -33.43 -5.53
N PRO A 254 -10.74 -33.32 -6.86
CA PRO A 254 -11.71 -32.68 -7.74
C PRO A 254 -13.10 -33.32 -7.54
N GLY A 255 -14.07 -32.48 -7.16
CA GLY A 255 -15.45 -32.90 -6.86
C GLY A 255 -15.80 -33.05 -5.38
N CYS A 256 -14.87 -32.80 -4.45
CA CYS A 256 -15.17 -32.85 -3.00
C CYS A 256 -15.56 -31.49 -2.40
N ARG A 257 -15.42 -30.40 -3.14
CA ARG A 257 -15.75 -29.04 -2.68
C ARG A 257 -17.04 -28.54 -3.31
N LEU A 258 -18.01 -28.19 -2.48
CA LEU A 258 -19.29 -27.63 -2.88
C LEU A 258 -19.34 -26.12 -2.65
N PHE A 259 -19.99 -25.42 -3.57
CA PHE A 259 -20.44 -24.04 -3.45
C PHE A 259 -21.92 -24.03 -3.08
N VAL A 260 -22.26 -23.31 -2.01
CA VAL A 260 -23.64 -23.14 -1.53
C VAL A 260 -24.02 -21.68 -1.71
N GLY A 261 -24.92 -21.40 -2.65
CA GLY A 261 -25.43 -20.05 -2.93
C GLY A 261 -26.87 -19.86 -2.47
N GLY A 262 -27.28 -18.61 -2.28
CA GLY A 262 -28.67 -18.27 -1.92
C GLY A 262 -28.94 -18.38 -0.41
N LEU A 263 -27.89 -18.33 0.41
CA LEU A 263 -28.03 -18.38 1.86
C LEU A 263 -28.70 -17.09 2.39
N PRO A 264 -29.64 -17.19 3.36
CA PRO A 264 -30.11 -16.04 4.12
C PRO A 264 -28.94 -15.39 4.88
N ARG A 265 -29.03 -14.08 5.13
CA ARG A 265 -27.97 -13.35 5.85
C ARG A 265 -27.85 -13.77 7.33
N GLU A 266 -28.87 -14.43 7.86
CA GLU A 266 -28.98 -14.90 9.25
C GLU A 266 -28.38 -16.31 9.48
N ILE A 267 -27.87 -16.94 8.41
CA ILE A 267 -27.22 -18.25 8.50
C ILE A 267 -25.71 -18.07 8.68
N ASP A 268 -25.25 -18.54 9.84
CA ASP A 268 -23.84 -18.59 10.21
C ASP A 268 -23.21 -19.93 9.83
N THR A 269 -21.88 -19.98 9.89
CA THR A 269 -21.08 -21.16 9.55
C THR A 269 -21.47 -22.40 10.37
N GLU A 270 -21.89 -22.24 11.62
CA GLU A 270 -22.31 -23.35 12.49
C GLU A 270 -23.60 -24.00 12.01
N LYS A 271 -24.63 -23.20 11.69
CA LYS A 271 -25.90 -23.70 11.14
C LYS A 271 -25.70 -24.38 9.78
N LEU A 272 -24.81 -23.82 8.95
CA LEU A 272 -24.46 -24.45 7.68
C LEU A 272 -23.77 -25.81 7.90
N ARG A 273 -22.88 -25.90 8.89
CA ARG A 273 -22.24 -27.16 9.28
C ARG A 273 -23.26 -28.18 9.79
N GLU A 274 -24.24 -27.79 10.61
CA GLU A 274 -25.28 -28.73 11.08
C GLU A 274 -26.14 -29.28 9.95
N LEU A 275 -26.47 -28.46 8.94
CA LEU A 275 -27.26 -28.88 7.79
C LEU A 275 -26.48 -29.85 6.90
N PHE A 276 -25.23 -29.52 6.56
CA PHE A 276 -24.41 -30.33 5.65
C PHE A 276 -23.75 -31.54 6.34
N GLY A 277 -23.61 -31.52 7.66
CA GLY A 277 -23.04 -32.63 8.45
C GLY A 277 -23.91 -33.87 8.52
N LYS A 278 -25.21 -33.77 8.23
CA LYS A 278 -26.11 -34.93 8.16
C LYS A 278 -25.84 -35.84 6.95
N HIS A 279 -25.15 -35.32 5.92
CA HIS A 279 -24.99 -36.00 4.63
C HIS A 279 -23.57 -36.57 4.42
N GLY A 280 -22.64 -36.32 5.34
CA GLY A 280 -21.31 -36.94 5.32
C GLY A 280 -20.26 -36.20 6.16
N ASP A 281 -19.06 -36.78 6.20
CA ASP A 281 -17.93 -36.24 6.94
C ASP A 281 -17.31 -35.03 6.22
N MET A 282 -17.47 -33.85 6.83
CA MET A 282 -16.94 -32.59 6.29
C MET A 282 -15.55 -32.29 6.85
N THR A 283 -14.64 -31.93 5.95
CA THR A 283 -13.30 -31.44 6.28
C THR A 283 -13.31 -29.94 6.58
N ASP A 284 -14.08 -29.15 5.82
CA ASP A 284 -14.11 -27.69 5.95
C ASP A 284 -15.48 -27.12 5.60
N CYS A 285 -15.88 -26.05 6.29
CA CYS A 285 -17.16 -25.38 6.10
C CYS A 285 -17.02 -23.90 6.46
N ILE A 286 -17.32 -23.00 5.52
CA ILE A 286 -17.18 -21.55 5.71
C ILE A 286 -18.27 -20.77 4.98
N VAL A 287 -18.93 -19.86 5.69
CA VAL A 287 -19.80 -18.82 5.10
C VAL A 287 -18.96 -17.58 4.84
N MET A 288 -19.08 -17.02 3.63
CA MET A 288 -18.32 -15.82 3.26
C MET A 288 -19.03 -14.58 3.75
N THR A 289 -18.35 -13.81 4.62
CA THR A 289 -18.82 -12.51 5.12
C THR A 289 -18.10 -11.36 4.42
N ASP A 290 -18.70 -10.18 4.45
CA ASP A 290 -18.09 -8.93 3.99
C ASP A 290 -17.20 -8.32 5.09
N ASP A 291 -16.46 -7.25 4.78
CA ASP A 291 -15.56 -6.57 5.74
C ASP A 291 -16.30 -5.98 6.95
N SER A 292 -17.62 -5.80 6.83
CA SER A 292 -18.51 -5.37 7.92
C SER A 292 -19.12 -6.54 8.73
N GLY A 293 -18.70 -7.78 8.48
CA GLY A 293 -19.20 -8.99 9.15
C GLY A 293 -20.54 -9.52 8.62
N ALA A 294 -21.17 -8.85 7.64
CA ALA A 294 -22.43 -9.30 7.07
C ALA A 294 -22.24 -10.43 6.06
N SER A 295 -23.04 -11.50 6.15
CA SER A 295 -23.00 -12.64 5.23
C SER A 295 -23.26 -12.23 3.77
N ARG A 296 -22.34 -12.61 2.87
CA ARG A 296 -22.46 -12.37 1.42
C ARG A 296 -23.48 -13.28 0.73
N GLY A 297 -24.15 -14.15 1.49
CA GLY A 297 -25.21 -15.04 1.01
C GLY A 297 -24.71 -16.27 0.26
N PHE A 298 -23.43 -16.63 0.44
CA PHE A 298 -22.86 -17.87 -0.10
C PHE A 298 -21.75 -18.42 0.82
N GLY A 299 -21.50 -19.72 0.71
CA GLY A 299 -20.49 -20.44 1.47
C GLY A 299 -19.87 -21.58 0.69
N PHE A 300 -18.85 -22.20 1.27
CA PHE A 300 -18.18 -23.38 0.74
C PHE A 300 -18.19 -24.50 1.77
N VAL A 301 -18.44 -25.72 1.30
CA VAL A 301 -18.38 -26.95 2.09
C VAL A 301 -17.43 -27.91 1.40
N THR A 302 -16.52 -28.53 2.14
CA THR A 302 -15.58 -29.51 1.61
C THR A 302 -15.77 -30.82 2.37
N TYR A 303 -16.07 -31.89 1.64
CA TYR A 303 -16.20 -33.25 2.17
C TYR A 303 -14.89 -34.03 2.03
N THR A 304 -14.75 -35.09 2.83
CA THR A 304 -13.66 -36.06 2.69
C THR A 304 -13.76 -36.81 1.36
N ASP A 305 -14.96 -37.28 1.02
CA ASP A 305 -15.22 -38.10 -0.17
C ASP A 305 -16.19 -37.43 -1.16
N LYS A 306 -15.93 -37.66 -2.44
CA LYS A 306 -16.78 -37.17 -3.54
C LYS A 306 -18.20 -37.74 -3.49
N ALA A 307 -18.36 -38.97 -3.00
CA ALA A 307 -19.68 -39.61 -2.85
C ALA A 307 -20.60 -38.81 -1.90
N HIS A 308 -20.04 -38.27 -0.81
CA HIS A 308 -20.78 -37.42 0.13
C HIS A 308 -21.13 -36.07 -0.49
N ALA A 309 -20.22 -35.49 -1.29
CA ALA A 309 -20.48 -34.26 -2.02
C ALA A 309 -21.60 -34.41 -3.05
N ASP A 310 -21.62 -35.50 -3.82
CA ASP A 310 -22.66 -35.79 -4.82
C ASP A 310 -24.03 -36.09 -4.16
N ALA A 311 -24.04 -36.76 -3.01
CA ALA A 311 -25.27 -36.98 -2.22
C ALA A 311 -25.85 -35.65 -1.70
N ALA A 312 -24.99 -34.78 -1.14
CA ALA A 312 -25.39 -33.47 -0.65
C ALA A 312 -25.93 -32.57 -1.78
N ILE A 313 -25.35 -32.61 -2.99
CA ILE A 313 -25.88 -31.87 -4.14
C ILE A 313 -27.30 -32.35 -4.48
N LYS A 314 -27.52 -33.67 -4.56
CA LYS A 314 -28.84 -34.21 -4.97
C LYS A 314 -29.96 -33.88 -4.00
N GLU A 315 -29.65 -33.78 -2.72
CA GLU A 315 -30.66 -33.63 -1.67
C GLU A 315 -30.87 -32.16 -1.25
N LEU A 316 -29.79 -31.36 -1.24
CA LEU A 316 -29.83 -29.98 -0.75
C LEU A 316 -29.94 -28.93 -1.86
N ASP A 317 -29.71 -29.27 -3.14
CA ASP A 317 -29.95 -28.32 -4.24
C ASP A 317 -31.45 -28.01 -4.38
N GLY A 318 -31.83 -26.75 -4.15
CA GLY A 318 -33.22 -26.29 -4.15
C GLY A 318 -33.91 -26.31 -2.79
N HIS A 319 -33.24 -26.73 -1.71
CA HIS A 319 -33.82 -26.76 -0.36
C HIS A 319 -34.19 -25.34 0.11
N ARG A 320 -35.32 -25.19 0.80
CA ARG A 320 -35.79 -23.88 1.30
C ARG A 320 -35.30 -23.64 2.73
N LEU A 321 -34.41 -22.65 2.89
CA LEU A 321 -33.99 -22.13 4.19
C LEU A 321 -34.54 -20.72 4.36
N HIS A 322 -35.34 -20.50 5.42
CA HIS A 322 -35.95 -19.20 5.75
C HIS A 322 -36.61 -18.50 4.54
N GLY A 323 -37.36 -19.25 3.74
CA GLY A 323 -38.07 -18.75 2.56
C GLY A 323 -37.22 -18.55 1.30
N ARG A 324 -35.90 -18.74 1.34
CA ARG A 324 -35.01 -18.72 0.17
C ARG A 324 -34.58 -20.12 -0.24
N ARG A 325 -34.54 -20.39 -1.55
CA ARG A 325 -34.00 -21.63 -2.09
C ARG A 325 -32.49 -21.54 -2.16
N ILE A 326 -31.80 -22.50 -1.55
CA ILE A 326 -30.35 -22.63 -1.69
C ILE A 326 -30.01 -23.37 -2.98
N GLY A 327 -28.89 -23.02 -3.60
CA GLY A 327 -28.34 -23.74 -4.73
C GLY A 327 -27.00 -24.35 -4.36
N VAL A 328 -26.86 -25.66 -4.54
CA VAL A 328 -25.65 -26.42 -4.18
C VAL A 328 -25.00 -26.94 -5.46
N ARG A 329 -23.74 -26.60 -5.70
CA ARG A 329 -23.02 -26.96 -6.93
C ARG A 329 -21.58 -27.37 -6.62
N ASP A 330 -21.01 -28.21 -7.46
CA ASP A 330 -19.57 -28.48 -7.41
C ASP A 330 -18.77 -27.19 -7.68
N ALA A 331 -17.89 -26.84 -6.75
CA ALA A 331 -17.07 -25.62 -6.82
C ALA A 331 -15.94 -25.74 -7.86
N ASP A 332 -15.52 -26.96 -8.18
CA ASP A 332 -14.42 -27.25 -9.12
C ASP A 332 -14.91 -27.48 -10.56
N ASN A 333 -16.22 -27.62 -10.78
CA ASN A 333 -16.78 -27.72 -12.12
C ASN A 333 -16.73 -26.35 -12.85
N LYS A 334 -15.61 -26.11 -13.52
CA LYS A 334 -15.37 -24.93 -14.37
C LYS A 334 -16.27 -24.86 -15.59
N GLU A 335 -16.90 -25.96 -16.04
CA GLU A 335 -17.63 -25.98 -17.31
C GLU A 335 -18.97 -25.22 -17.27
N LYS A 336 -19.53 -24.98 -16.08
CA LYS A 336 -20.77 -24.17 -15.94
C LYS A 336 -20.52 -22.74 -15.46
N ARG A 337 -19.26 -22.31 -15.33
CA ARG A 337 -18.88 -20.94 -14.94
C ARG A 337 -18.78 -19.96 -16.13
N SER A 338 -19.05 -20.40 -17.36
CA SER A 338 -19.14 -19.53 -18.53
C SER A 338 -20.53 -18.90 -18.68
N LYS A 339 -20.86 -17.95 -17.80
CA LYS A 339 -21.44 -16.67 -18.27
C LYS A 339 -20.30 -15.64 -18.35
N GLY A 340 -19.25 -16.02 -19.07
CA GLY A 340 -18.21 -15.14 -19.60
C GLY A 340 -18.52 -14.87 -21.08
N PRO A 341 -17.97 -13.79 -21.66
CA PRO A 341 -18.49 -13.16 -22.88
C PRO A 341 -18.59 -14.16 -24.03
N ALA A 342 -19.66 -14.03 -24.81
CA ALA A 342 -19.88 -14.82 -26.02
C ALA A 342 -18.60 -14.86 -26.88
N LYS A 343 -18.23 -16.05 -27.35
CA LYS A 343 -17.22 -16.21 -28.40
C LYS A 343 -17.72 -15.46 -29.63
N GLY A 344 -17.21 -14.25 -29.85
CA GLY A 344 -17.62 -13.36 -30.92
C GLY A 344 -16.79 -12.09 -30.94
N LEU A 345 -16.66 -11.46 -32.12
CA LEU A 345 -15.94 -10.21 -32.29
C LEU A 345 -16.75 -9.07 -31.65
N LYS A 346 -16.14 -8.30 -30.75
CA LYS A 346 -16.80 -7.19 -30.08
C LYS A 346 -16.62 -5.89 -30.88
N LEU A 347 -17.72 -5.29 -31.31
CA LEU A 347 -17.77 -3.99 -31.96
C LEU A 347 -18.24 -2.91 -30.98
N TYR A 348 -17.61 -1.74 -31.02
CA TYR A 348 -18.02 -0.52 -30.32
C TYR A 348 -18.81 0.36 -31.29
N VAL A 349 -20.01 0.78 -30.88
CA VAL A 349 -20.88 1.69 -31.64
C VAL A 349 -21.10 2.94 -30.81
N GLY A 350 -20.45 4.04 -31.19
CA GLY A 350 -20.56 5.34 -30.54
C GLY A 350 -21.49 6.31 -31.27
N ASN A 351 -21.90 7.36 -30.56
CA ASN A 351 -22.78 8.44 -31.03
C ASN A 351 -24.22 7.97 -31.36
N LEU A 352 -24.68 6.95 -30.63
CA LEU A 352 -26.04 6.44 -30.71
C LEU A 352 -27.01 7.48 -30.12
N PRO A 353 -28.18 7.75 -30.74
CA PRO A 353 -29.15 8.66 -30.17
C PRO A 353 -29.75 8.07 -28.88
N PHE A 354 -30.14 8.93 -27.94
CA PHE A 354 -30.52 8.52 -26.57
C PHE A 354 -31.85 7.76 -26.50
N ASP A 355 -32.59 7.75 -27.59
CA ASP A 355 -33.86 7.05 -27.85
C ASP A 355 -33.66 5.76 -28.66
N ALA A 356 -32.42 5.37 -29.00
CA ALA A 356 -32.17 4.14 -29.75
C ALA A 356 -32.29 2.89 -28.87
N ASP A 357 -33.31 2.09 -29.17
CA ASP A 357 -33.54 0.79 -28.56
C ASP A 357 -32.79 -0.36 -29.27
N GLU A 358 -32.63 -1.48 -28.58
CA GLU A 358 -31.97 -2.71 -29.08
C GLU A 358 -32.52 -3.18 -30.44
N LYS A 359 -33.82 -2.95 -30.70
CA LYS A 359 -34.46 -3.30 -31.98
C LYS A 359 -33.95 -2.47 -33.15
N ALA A 360 -33.67 -1.18 -32.94
CA ALA A 360 -33.15 -0.29 -33.98
C ALA A 360 -31.70 -0.67 -34.35
N ILE A 361 -30.89 -1.03 -33.35
CA ILE A 361 -29.52 -1.51 -33.56
C ILE A 361 -29.55 -2.87 -34.29
N THR A 362 -30.46 -3.76 -33.92
CA THR A 362 -30.59 -5.07 -34.59
C THR A 362 -30.98 -4.93 -36.07
N ALA A 363 -31.94 -4.06 -36.39
CA ALA A 363 -32.34 -3.79 -37.77
C ALA A 363 -31.19 -3.17 -38.60
N PHE A 364 -30.36 -2.32 -37.98
CA PHE A 364 -29.24 -1.67 -38.66
C PHE A 364 -28.06 -2.61 -38.95
N PHE A 365 -27.80 -3.57 -38.07
CA PHE A 365 -26.71 -4.55 -38.23
C PHE A 365 -27.14 -5.84 -38.94
N GLY A 366 -28.45 -6.13 -39.00
CA GLY A 366 -29.01 -7.39 -39.52
C GLY A 366 -28.73 -7.68 -41.00
N ASP A 367 -28.51 -6.64 -41.82
CA ASP A 367 -28.20 -6.81 -43.25
C ASP A 367 -26.73 -7.21 -43.52
N LYS A 368 -25.85 -7.10 -42.51
CA LYS A 368 -24.39 -7.19 -42.69
C LYS A 368 -23.66 -8.13 -41.73
N ALA A 369 -24.24 -8.45 -40.58
CA ALA A 369 -23.62 -9.37 -39.62
C ALA A 369 -24.66 -10.11 -38.79
N THR A 370 -24.33 -11.33 -38.38
CA THR A 370 -25.16 -12.09 -37.42
C THR A 370 -24.81 -11.64 -35.99
N ILE A 371 -25.75 -10.97 -35.33
CA ILE A 371 -25.56 -10.43 -33.98
C ILE A 371 -25.84 -11.51 -32.94
N THR A 372 -24.89 -11.73 -32.04
CA THR A 372 -25.01 -12.65 -30.91
C THR A 372 -25.54 -11.95 -29.66
N GLU A 373 -25.08 -10.73 -29.39
CA GLU A 373 -25.44 -9.99 -28.17
C GLU A 373 -25.28 -8.47 -28.37
N ILE A 374 -26.18 -7.69 -27.78
CA ILE A 374 -26.13 -6.21 -27.79
C ILE A 374 -26.12 -5.73 -26.34
N VAL A 375 -25.20 -4.83 -25.99
CA VAL A 375 -25.06 -4.23 -24.66
C VAL A 375 -24.98 -2.72 -24.79
N ILE A 376 -26.08 -2.02 -24.49
CA ILE A 376 -26.11 -0.55 -24.46
C ILE A 376 -25.52 -0.06 -23.14
N ALA A 377 -24.53 0.85 -23.19
CA ALA A 377 -23.89 1.34 -21.98
C ALA A 377 -24.76 2.42 -21.32
N THR A 378 -25.23 2.15 -20.11
CA THR A 378 -25.95 3.12 -19.26
C THR A 378 -25.05 3.68 -18.16
N ASP A 379 -25.39 4.87 -17.64
CA ASP A 379 -24.76 5.42 -16.45
C ASP A 379 -25.33 4.84 -15.16
N LYS A 380 -24.70 5.12 -14.01
CA LYS A 380 -25.15 4.69 -12.68
C LYS A 380 -26.60 5.11 -12.36
N GLY A 381 -27.13 6.12 -13.06
CA GLY A 381 -28.52 6.57 -12.96
C GLY A 381 -29.46 6.04 -14.05
N GLY A 382 -29.07 5.01 -14.81
CA GLY A 382 -29.92 4.34 -15.81
C GLY A 382 -30.09 5.07 -17.16
N LYS A 383 -29.53 6.27 -17.32
CA LYS A 383 -29.56 7.01 -18.60
C LYS A 383 -28.51 6.45 -19.59
N PRO A 384 -28.83 6.26 -20.88
CA PRO A 384 -27.88 5.75 -21.87
C PRO A 384 -26.75 6.75 -22.12
N LYS A 385 -25.51 6.26 -22.19
CA LYS A 385 -24.29 7.08 -22.44
C LYS A 385 -24.06 7.38 -23.92
N GLY A 386 -24.98 7.00 -24.81
CA GLY A 386 -24.89 7.23 -26.25
C GLY A 386 -23.88 6.31 -26.97
N PHE A 387 -23.56 5.15 -26.39
CA PHE A 387 -22.78 4.12 -27.06
C PHE A 387 -23.23 2.71 -26.65
N ALA A 388 -23.01 1.75 -27.54
CA ALA A 388 -23.34 0.35 -27.36
C ALA A 388 -22.18 -0.57 -27.77
N PHE A 389 -22.17 -1.77 -27.25
CA PHE A 389 -21.29 -2.85 -27.67
C PHE A 389 -22.11 -3.94 -28.34
N VAL A 390 -21.71 -4.34 -29.54
CA VAL A 390 -22.39 -5.38 -30.32
C VAL A 390 -21.40 -6.52 -30.52
N PHE A 391 -21.82 -7.75 -30.21
CA PHE A 391 -21.05 -8.96 -30.43
C PHE A 391 -21.56 -9.64 -31.69
N ILE A 392 -20.65 -9.87 -32.64
CA ILE A 392 -20.95 -10.56 -33.90
C ILE A 392 -20.25 -11.92 -33.93
N ASP A 393 -20.76 -12.85 -34.74
CA ASP A 393 -20.11 -14.14 -34.98
C ASP A 393 -18.72 -13.95 -35.64
N GLU A 394 -17.73 -14.76 -35.25
CA GLU A 394 -16.35 -14.72 -35.77
C GLU A 394 -16.26 -15.01 -37.28
N LYS A 395 -17.29 -15.61 -37.87
CA LYS A 395 -17.33 -15.87 -39.32
C LYS A 395 -17.47 -14.59 -40.15
N ASP A 396 -18.02 -13.53 -39.58
CA ASP A 396 -18.16 -12.24 -40.23
C ASP A 396 -16.91 -11.40 -39.89
N LYS A 397 -16.02 -11.18 -40.88
CA LYS A 397 -14.79 -10.38 -40.70
C LYS A 397 -15.16 -8.97 -40.22
N GLY A 398 -15.02 -8.71 -38.92
CA GLY A 398 -15.47 -7.45 -38.31
C GLY A 398 -14.81 -6.18 -38.86
N GLU A 399 -13.69 -6.30 -39.59
CA GLU A 399 -13.07 -5.18 -40.31
C GLU A 399 -13.91 -4.71 -41.51
N ASP A 400 -14.58 -5.62 -42.21
CA ASP A 400 -15.43 -5.30 -43.36
C ASP A 400 -16.76 -4.68 -42.89
N VAL A 401 -17.28 -5.18 -41.77
CA VAL A 401 -18.47 -4.64 -41.09
C VAL A 401 -18.21 -3.21 -40.59
N VAL A 402 -17.04 -2.95 -40.00
CA VAL A 402 -16.64 -1.61 -39.55
C VAL A 402 -16.49 -0.64 -40.72
N LYS A 403 -15.87 -1.05 -41.83
CA LYS A 403 -15.73 -0.18 -43.02
C LYS A 403 -17.08 0.18 -43.65
N ALA A 404 -18.04 -0.74 -43.64
CA ALA A 404 -19.36 -0.52 -44.24
C ALA A 404 -20.30 0.33 -43.36
N LEU A 405 -20.20 0.21 -42.03
CA LEU A 405 -21.15 0.80 -41.09
C LEU A 405 -20.62 2.07 -40.39
N ASN A 406 -19.33 2.35 -40.44
CA ASN A 406 -18.76 3.54 -39.82
C ASN A 406 -19.13 4.81 -40.62
N GLY A 407 -19.83 5.75 -39.97
CA GLY A 407 -20.22 7.04 -40.56
C GLY A 407 -21.64 7.11 -41.12
N GLN A 408 -22.43 6.04 -41.04
CA GLN A 408 -23.84 6.06 -41.46
C GLN A 408 -24.71 6.87 -40.49
N GLU A 409 -25.74 7.50 -41.02
CA GLU A 409 -26.66 8.34 -40.24
C GLU A 409 -27.87 7.54 -39.76
N LEU A 410 -28.10 7.60 -38.44
CA LEU A 410 -29.30 7.07 -37.81
C LEU A 410 -29.94 8.20 -36.99
N ASN A 411 -31.17 8.56 -37.36
CA ASN A 411 -31.95 9.66 -36.77
C ASN A 411 -31.18 10.99 -36.67
N GLY A 412 -30.46 11.37 -37.74
CA GLY A 412 -29.72 12.63 -37.83
C GLY A 412 -28.38 12.66 -37.08
N ARG A 413 -27.90 11.52 -36.55
CA ARG A 413 -26.56 11.38 -35.95
C ARG A 413 -25.71 10.38 -36.72
N ARG A 414 -24.48 10.77 -37.03
CA ARG A 414 -23.48 9.88 -37.64
C ARG A 414 -22.94 8.90 -36.61
N LEU A 415 -23.19 7.62 -36.81
CA LEU A 415 -22.72 6.54 -35.94
C LEU A 415 -21.23 6.27 -36.18
N LYS A 416 -20.51 5.98 -35.10
CA LYS A 416 -19.10 5.60 -35.16
C LYS A 416 -18.94 4.14 -34.76
N VAL A 417 -18.53 3.28 -35.70
CA VAL A 417 -18.34 1.84 -35.43
C VAL A 417 -16.84 1.51 -35.46
N ASP A 418 -16.33 0.85 -34.42
CA ASP A 418 -14.92 0.45 -34.28
C ASP A 418 -14.81 -0.96 -33.68
N ILE A 419 -13.74 -1.71 -33.99
CA ILE A 419 -13.46 -2.98 -33.32
C ILE A 419 -13.01 -2.72 -31.87
N SER A 420 -13.76 -3.22 -30.90
CA SER A 420 -13.47 -3.07 -29.49
C SER A 420 -12.43 -4.11 -29.06
N GLN A 421 -11.16 -3.69 -28.96
CA GLN A 421 -10.14 -4.55 -28.33
C GLN A 421 -10.47 -4.76 -26.86
N ALA A 422 -10.47 -6.03 -26.43
CA ALA A 422 -10.72 -6.43 -25.06
C ALA A 422 -9.69 -5.79 -24.11
N GLY A 423 -10.11 -4.73 -23.42
CA GLY A 423 -9.61 -4.19 -22.16
C GLY A 423 -8.18 -4.54 -21.71
N GLY A 424 -7.16 -4.02 -22.40
CA GLY A 424 -5.97 -3.49 -21.74
C GLY A 424 -6.14 -1.98 -21.55
N LYS A 425 -6.06 -1.48 -20.32
CA LYS A 425 -6.04 -0.03 -20.04
C LYS A 425 -5.04 0.67 -20.99
N LYS A 426 -5.52 1.56 -21.85
CA LYS A 426 -4.67 2.54 -22.54
C LYS A 426 -3.98 3.40 -21.46
N LYS A 427 -2.70 3.13 -21.21
CA LYS A 427 -1.79 4.11 -20.60
C LYS A 427 -1.77 5.31 -21.55
N GLY A 428 -2.06 6.50 -21.02
CA GLY A 428 -1.78 7.74 -21.73
C GLY A 428 -0.30 7.72 -22.15
N GLN A 429 -0.05 7.94 -23.45
CA GLN A 429 1.28 8.27 -23.93
C GLN A 429 1.65 9.62 -23.34
N GLY A 430 2.35 9.58 -22.20
CA GLY A 430 3.23 10.67 -21.81
C GLY A 430 4.34 10.73 -22.84
N GLY A 431 4.41 11.85 -23.57
CA GLY A 431 5.52 12.14 -24.47
C GLY A 431 6.84 12.03 -23.71
N LYS A 432 7.82 11.36 -24.32
CA LYS A 432 9.18 11.25 -23.76
C LYS A 432 9.74 12.65 -23.54
N SER A 433 10.34 12.86 -22.37
CA SER A 433 10.97 14.15 -22.07
C SER A 433 12.15 14.39 -23.02
N ALA A 434 12.46 15.67 -23.30
CA ALA A 434 13.57 16.07 -24.17
C ALA A 434 14.93 15.49 -23.73
N ARG A 435 15.07 15.08 -22.46
CA ARG A 435 16.27 14.47 -21.88
C ARG A 435 16.40 12.98 -22.24
N GLU A 436 15.29 12.23 -22.29
CA GLU A 436 15.27 10.83 -22.75
C GLU A 436 15.53 10.74 -24.26
N LEU A 437 15.02 11.69 -25.05
CA LEU A 437 15.29 11.74 -26.49
C LEU A 437 16.78 12.03 -26.78
N LYS A 438 17.43 12.88 -25.97
CA LYS A 438 18.89 13.12 -26.06
C LYS A 438 19.71 11.90 -25.65
N ALA A 439 19.34 11.21 -24.57
CA ALA A 439 20.05 10.01 -24.13
C ALA A 439 19.99 8.88 -25.17
N ILE A 440 18.81 8.65 -25.77
CA ILE A 440 18.63 7.65 -26.84
C ILE A 440 19.40 8.02 -28.11
N ALA A 441 19.47 9.31 -28.45
CA ALA A 441 20.25 9.80 -29.60
C ALA A 441 21.77 9.64 -29.36
N GLU A 442 22.25 9.89 -28.15
CA GLU A 442 23.67 9.74 -27.80
C GLU A 442 24.11 8.26 -27.77
N GLU A 443 23.24 7.38 -27.28
CA GLU A 443 23.50 5.93 -27.26
C GLU A 443 23.55 5.33 -28.67
N LYS A 444 22.65 5.78 -29.57
CA LYS A 444 22.69 5.39 -30.99
C LYS A 444 23.95 5.88 -31.70
N ARG A 445 24.41 7.10 -31.38
CA ARG A 445 25.62 7.68 -31.98
C ARG A 445 26.91 7.00 -31.49
N LYS A 446 26.92 6.47 -30.26
CA LYS A 446 28.01 5.63 -29.73
C LYS A 446 28.03 4.22 -30.35
N LYS A 447 26.85 3.65 -30.65
CA LYS A 447 26.74 2.33 -31.32
C LYS A 447 27.11 2.34 -32.81
N GLN A 448 27.04 3.49 -33.49
CA GLN A 448 27.47 3.64 -34.89
C GLN A 448 28.97 3.99 -35.04
N ARG A 449 29.68 4.24 -33.94
CA ARG A 449 31.12 4.58 -33.91
C ARG A 449 32.00 3.43 -33.42
N ARG A 450 31.41 2.28 -33.11
CA ARG A 450 32.06 0.98 -32.91
C ARG A 450 31.69 0.12 -34.09
#